data_AF-A0A5V6NMA3-F1
#
_entry.id   AF-A0A5V6NMA3-F1
#
_cell.length_a   1.000
_cell.length_b   1.000
_cell.length_c   1.000
_cell.angle_alpha   90.00
_cell.angle_beta   90.00
_cell.angle_gamma   90.00
#
_symmetry.space_group_name_H-M   'P 1'
#
loop_
_entity.id
_entity.type
_entity.pdbx_description
1 polymer ?
#
loop_
_entity_poly.entity_id
_entity_poly.type
_entity_poly.pdbx_seq_one_letter_code
_entity_poly.pdbx_strand_id
1 'polypeptide(L)' 'MLETPGESGDTPLSHVDFVVAQKWVVCAETWTQTVGGTEFGGAVWRLRTDRDNTTS' A
#
# COMPACT_ATOMS: atom_id res chain seq x y z
N MET A 1 19.43 10.38 2.48
CA MET A 1 19.95 9.03 2.22
C MET A 1 19.14 8.51 1.04
N LEU A 2 19.73 8.52 -0.15
CA LEU A 2 19.07 8.05 -1.37
C LEU A 2 19.43 6.58 -1.48
N GLU A 3 18.43 5.71 -1.48
CA GLU A 3 18.62 4.26 -1.54
C GLU A 3 19.43 3.89 -2.79
N THR A 4 20.39 3.00 -2.64
CA THR A 4 21.32 2.62 -3.71
C THR A 4 20.60 1.67 -4.66
N PRO A 5 20.55 1.93 -5.99
CA PRO A 5 19.90 1.03 -6.92
C PRO A 5 20.66 -0.31 -6.94
N GLY A 6 20.02 -1.37 -6.44
CA GLY A 6 20.61 -2.70 -6.31
C GLY A 6 20.81 -3.21 -4.88
N GLU A 7 20.37 -2.47 -3.85
CA GLU A 7 20.21 -3.05 -2.51
C GLU A 7 19.12 -4.14 -2.57
N SER A 8 19.53 -5.40 -2.49
CA SER A 8 18.68 -6.60 -2.56
C SER A 8 17.78 -6.81 -1.33
N GLY A 9 17.15 -5.74 -0.83
CA GLY A 9 16.17 -5.78 0.26
C GLY A 9 14.76 -6.08 -0.24
N ASP A 10 14.44 -5.70 -1.47
CA ASP A 10 13.16 -6.02 -2.12
C ASP A 10 13.28 -7.42 -2.74
N THR A 11 12.65 -8.42 -2.13
CA THR A 11 12.35 -9.66 -2.83
C THR A 11 11.21 -9.36 -3.80
N PRO A 12 11.46 -9.27 -5.12
CA PRO A 12 10.38 -8.98 -6.06
C PRO A 12 9.36 -10.12 -5.97
N LEU A 13 8.13 -9.78 -5.60
CA LEU A 13 7.03 -10.72 -5.65
C LEU A 13 6.88 -11.21 -7.10
N SER A 14 6.73 -12.52 -7.28
CA SER A 14 6.34 -13.01 -8.60
C SER A 14 4.99 -12.40 -9.00
N HIS A 15 4.70 -12.32 -10.29
CA HIS A 15 3.41 -11.80 -10.76
C HIS A 15 2.22 -12.50 -10.08
N VAL A 16 2.35 -13.80 -9.81
CA VAL A 16 1.33 -14.60 -9.12
C VAL A 16 1.19 -14.17 -7.66
N ASP A 17 2.31 -14.03 -6.94
CA ASP A 17 2.29 -13.61 -5.53
C ASP A 17 1.72 -12.20 -5.37
N PHE A 18 2.04 -11.28 -6.29
CA PHE A 18 1.48 -9.94 -6.31
C PHE A 18 -0.04 -9.95 -6.53
N VAL A 19 -0.54 -10.72 -7.51
CA VAL A 19 -1.98 -10.84 -7.79
C VAL A 19 -2.72 -11.47 -6.62
N VAL A 20 -2.10 -12.44 -5.93
CA VAL A 20 -2.67 -13.02 -4.71
C VAL A 20 -2.71 -11.99 -3.59
N ALA A 21 -1.59 -11.31 -3.30
CA ALA A 21 -1.51 -10.29 -2.26
C ALA A 21 -2.52 -9.16 -2.48
N GLN A 22 -2.71 -8.71 -3.72
CA GLN A 22 -3.67 -7.67 -4.08
C GLN A 22 -5.11 -7.98 -3.62
N LYS A 23 -5.53 -9.26 -3.64
CA LYS A 23 -6.88 -9.68 -3.20
C LYS A 23 -7.10 -9.46 -1.70
N TRP A 24 -6.02 -9.38 -0.94
CA TRP A 24 -6.03 -9.24 0.51
C TRP A 24 -5.78 -7.81 0.96
N VAL A 25 -5.51 -6.86 0.08
CA VAL A 25 -5.24 -5.47 0.47
C VAL A 25 -6.52 -4.63 0.40
N VAL A 26 -6.77 -3.82 1.43
CA VAL A 26 -7.87 -2.85 1.50
C VAL A 26 -7.35 -1.43 1.59
N CYS A 27 -8.07 -0.50 0.95
CA CYS A 27 -7.85 0.91 1.19
C CYS A 27 -8.38 1.25 2.58
N ALA A 28 -7.48 1.61 3.50
CA ALA A 28 -7.81 1.93 4.87
C ALA A 28 -8.13 3.42 5.05
N GLU A 29 -7.50 4.27 4.24
CA GLU A 29 -7.66 5.71 4.30
C GLU A 29 -7.36 6.31 2.92
N THR A 30 -8.10 7.36 2.57
CA THR A 30 -7.75 8.25 1.46
C THR A 30 -7.58 9.65 2.03
N TRP A 31 -6.65 10.41 1.49
CA TRP A 31 -6.40 11.77 1.94
C TRP A 31 -6.14 12.71 0.77
N THR A 32 -6.43 13.98 1.01
CA THR A 32 -6.14 15.09 0.10
C THR A 32 -5.56 16.26 0.91
N GLN A 33 -4.62 16.99 0.32
CA GLN A 33 -4.00 18.17 0.91
C GLN A 33 -3.66 19.18 -0.18
N THR A 34 -3.99 20.44 0.05
CA THR A 34 -3.61 21.54 -0.83
C THR A 34 -2.36 22.24 -0.30
N VAL A 35 -1.33 22.37 -1.14
CA VAL A 35 -0.09 23.11 -0.83
C VAL A 35 0.15 24.15 -1.92
N GLY A 36 0.16 25.43 -1.55
CA GLY A 36 0.38 26.53 -2.49
C GLY A 36 -0.64 26.61 -3.63
N GLY A 37 -1.87 26.12 -3.42
CA GLY A 37 -2.93 26.07 -4.44
C GLY A 37 -2.92 24.83 -5.34
N THR A 38 -1.97 23.90 -5.14
CA THR A 38 -1.94 22.61 -5.83
C THR A 38 -2.49 21.52 -4.91
N GLU A 39 -3.41 20.69 -5.41
CA GLU A 39 -3.96 19.55 -4.67
C GLU A 39 -3.09 18.30 -4.85
N PHE A 40 -2.77 17.66 -3.72
CA PHE A 40 -2.11 16.37 -3.64
C PHE A 40 -3.02 15.40 -2.91
N GLY A 41 -2.91 14.12 -3.23
CA GLY A 41 -3.66 13.09 -2.52
C GLY A 41 -2.94 11.76 -2.51
N GLY A 42 -3.49 10.84 -1.73
CA GLY A 42 -2.95 9.51 -1.60
C GLY A 42 -3.94 8.56 -0.94
N ALA A 43 -3.54 7.29 -0.89
CA ALA A 43 -4.29 6.24 -0.22
C ALA A 43 -3.35 5.40 0.62
N VAL A 44 -3.78 5.09 1.85
CA VAL A 44 -3.12 4.12 2.71
C VAL A 44 -3.79 2.78 2.50
N TRP A 45 -2.99 1.78 2.17
CA TRP A 45 -3.44 0.42 1.92
C TRP A 45 -2.96 -0.50 3.05
N ARG A 46 -3.83 -1.40 3.52
CA ARG A 46 -3.52 -2.36 4.59
C ARG A 46 -3.88 -3.77 4.16
N LEU A 47 -3.11 -4.76 4.62
CA LEU A 47 -3.45 -6.17 4.43
C LEU A 47 -4.62 -6.52 5.37
N ARG A 48 -5.67 -7.13 4.83
CA ARG A 48 -6.78 -7.73 5.59
C ARG A 48 -6.19 -8.80 6.50
N THR A 49 -6.42 -8.65 7.79
CA THR A 49 -6.18 -9.73 8.75
C THR A 49 -7.51 -10.44 9.02
N ASP A 50 -7.48 -11.72 9.35
CA ASP A 50 -8.69 -12.51 9.66
C ASP A 50 -9.58 -11.84 10.75
N ARG A 51 -8.98 -10.99 11.59
CA ARG A 51 -9.64 -10.24 12.65
C ARG A 51 -10.62 -9.17 12.16
N ASP A 52 -10.46 -8.64 10.95
CA ASP A 52 -11.41 -7.70 10.32
C ASP A 52 -12.72 -8.38 9.90
N ASN A 53 -12.80 -9.71 9.97
CA ASN A 53 -14.03 -10.47 9.69
C ASN A 53 -14.94 -10.63 10.93
N THR A 54 -14.54 -10.11 12.09
CA THR A 54 -15.37 -10.05 13.31
C THR A 54 -15.55 -8.61 13.74
N THR A 55 -16.46 -7.88 13.09
CA THR A 55 -17.12 -6.71 13.68
C THR A 55 -18.56 -6.68 13.15
N SER A 56 -19.48 -6.99 14.07
CA SER A 56 -20.93 -6.77 13.97
C SER A 56 -21.27 -5.28 13.97
#